data_AF-A0A972YAI0-F1
#
_entry.id   AF-A0A972YAI0-F1
#
_cell.length_a   1.000
_cell.length_b   1.000
_cell.length_c   1.000
_cell.angle_alpha   90.00
_cell.angle_beta   90.00
_cell.angle_gamma   90.00
#
_symmetry.space_group_name_H-M   'P 1'
#
loop_
_entity.id
_entity.type
_entity.pdbx_description
1 polymer ?
#
loop_
_entity_poly.entity_id
_entity_poly.type
_entity_poly.pdbx_seq_one_letter_code
_entity_poly.pdbx_strand_id
1 'polypeptide(L)' 'MKYNTVVLIAILITTVLALGISYLISNYFFSQYTFYKMIQLFFAVLFLTTFYAPIKYFLIKYMDSEGPKDE' A
#
# COMPACT_ATOMS: atom_id res chain seq x y z
N MET A 1 0.49 22.26 3.74
CA MET A 1 -0.59 21.33 4.13
C MET A 1 -0.96 20.27 3.09
N LYS A 2 -0.57 20.40 1.80
CA LYS A 2 -0.79 19.35 0.77
C LYS A 2 0.03 18.07 0.99
N TYR A 3 1.32 18.17 1.35
CA TYR A 3 2.22 17.00 1.49
C TYR A 3 1.76 15.97 2.55
N ASN A 4 1.32 16.43 3.73
CA ASN A 4 0.80 15.53 4.77
C ASN A 4 -0.45 14.77 4.29
N THR A 5 -1.33 15.43 3.53
CA THR A 5 -2.51 14.79 2.94
C THR A 5 -2.11 13.71 1.93
N VAL A 6 -1.11 13.96 1.08
CA VAL A 6 -0.58 12.95 0.14
C VAL A 6 -0.05 11.73 0.87
N VAL A 7 0.73 11.97 1.93
CA VAL A 7 1.32 10.91 2.75
C VAL A 7 0.22 10.07 3.40
N LEU A 8 -0.83 10.69 3.95
CA LEU A 8 -1.97 9.97 4.52
C LEU A 8 -2.69 9.11 3.48
N ILE A 9 -2.97 9.67 2.30
CA ILE A 9 -3.61 8.94 1.19
C ILE A 9 -2.73 7.76 0.76
N ALA A 10 -1.42 7.97 0.61
CA ALA A 10 -0.48 6.92 0.26
C ALA A 10 -0.51 5.77 1.29
N ILE A 11 -0.42 6.08 2.59
CA ILE A 11 -0.51 5.09 3.66
C ILE A 11 -1.82 4.31 3.58
N LEU A 12 -2.94 4.99 3.34
CA LEU A 12 -4.27 4.38 3.30
C LEU A 12 -4.39 3.40 2.13
N ILE A 13 -3.97 3.80 0.93
CA ILE A 13 -3.96 2.95 -0.27
C ILE A 13 -3.01 1.76 -0.07
N THR A 14 -1.79 2.01 0.39
CA THR A 14 -0.80 0.95 0.64
C THR A 14 -1.32 -0.07 1.66
N THR A 15 -1.96 0.40 2.74
CA THR A 15 -2.50 -0.49 3.79
C THR A 15 -3.60 -1.39 3.25
N VAL A 16 -4.55 -0.84 2.50
CA VAL A 16 -5.65 -1.63 1.90
C VAL A 16 -5.09 -2.68 0.93
N LEU A 17 -4.16 -2.29 0.06
CA LEU A 17 -3.55 -3.23 -0.90
C LEU A 17 -2.74 -4.32 -0.20
N ALA A 18 -1.87 -3.95 0.74
CA ALA A 18 -1.02 -4.91 1.45
C ALA A 18 -1.85 -5.91 2.25
N LEU A 19 -2.87 -5.45 2.99
CA LEU A 19 -3.75 -6.34 3.74
C LEU A 19 -4.58 -7.23 2.81
N GLY A 20 -5.15 -6.68 1.74
CA GLY A 20 -5.93 -7.43 0.76
C GLY A 20 -5.10 -8.53 0.09
N ILE A 21 -3.92 -8.19 -0.45
CA ILE A 21 -3.04 -9.14 -1.12
C ILE A 21 -2.53 -10.20 -0.13
N SER A 22 -2.11 -9.80 1.06
CA SER A 22 -1.63 -10.75 2.07
C SER A 22 -2.72 -11.76 2.47
N TYR A 23 -3.96 -11.30 2.61
CA TYR A 23 -5.10 -12.16 2.91
C TYR A 23 -5.37 -13.15 1.77
N LEU A 24 -5.40 -12.67 0.53
CA LEU A 24 -5.64 -13.52 -0.64
C LEU A 24 -4.56 -14.60 -0.78
N ILE A 25 -3.28 -14.21 -0.70
CA ILE A 25 -2.16 -15.16 -0.80
C ILE A 25 -2.19 -16.16 0.34
N SER A 26 -2.31 -15.68 1.59
CA SER A 26 -2.29 -16.57 2.75
C SER A 26 -3.45 -17.57 2.73
N ASN A 27 -4.65 -17.09 2.40
CA ASN A 27 -5.83 -17.96 2.40
C ASN A 27 -5.84 -18.94 1.22
N TYR A 28 -5.44 -18.50 0.02
CA TYR A 28 -5.45 -19.33 -1.18
C TYR A 28 -4.37 -20.43 -1.13
N PHE A 29 -3.16 -20.10 -0.66
CA PHE A 29 -2.03 -21.03 -0.69
C PHE A 29 -1.75 -21.74 0.63
N PHE A 30 -2.10 -21.13 1.77
CA PHE A 30 -1.61 -21.58 3.08
C PHE A 30 -2.71 -21.88 4.11
N SER A 31 -4.00 -21.76 3.78
CA SER A 31 -5.12 -21.96 4.72
C SER A 31 -5.15 -23.32 5.43
N GLN A 32 -4.55 -24.35 4.82
CA GLN A 32 -4.41 -25.68 5.41
C GLN A 32 -3.41 -25.77 6.59
N TYR A 33 -2.53 -24.77 6.76
CA TYR A 33 -1.52 -24.75 7.81
C TYR A 33 -1.99 -23.94 9.02
N THR A 34 -1.77 -24.46 10.23
CA THR A 34 -2.17 -23.78 11.48
C THR A 34 -1.53 -22.40 11.67
N PHE A 35 -0.39 -22.15 11.03
CA PHE A 35 0.37 -20.89 11.13
C PHE A 35 0.15 -19.90 9.97
N TYR A 36 -0.86 -20.12 9.10
CA TYR A 36 -1.12 -19.26 7.95
C TYR A 36 -1.32 -17.77 8.29
N LYS A 37 -1.86 -17.46 9.48
CA LYS A 37 -2.00 -16.08 9.96
C LYS A 37 -0.64 -15.40 10.19
N MET A 38 0.39 -16.14 10.62
CA MET A 38 1.75 -15.59 10.72
C MET A 38 2.34 -15.32 9.33
N ILE A 39 2.10 -16.21 8.36
CA ILE A 39 2.49 -16.00 6.97
C ILE A 39 1.78 -14.77 6.39
N GLN A 40 0.48 -14.59 6.68
CA GLN A 40 -0.28 -13.41 6.26
C GLN A 40 0.36 -12.14 6.80
N LEU A 41 0.70 -12.11 8.09
CA LEU A 41 1.34 -10.96 8.72
C LEU A 41 2.69 -10.63 8.08
N PHE A 42 3.51 -11.66 7.80
CA PHE A 42 4.77 -11.49 7.09
C PHE A 42 4.58 -10.84 5.71
N PHE A 43 3.67 -11.35 4.90
CA PHE A 43 3.36 -10.76 3.59
C PHE A 43 2.78 -9.35 3.70
N ALA A 44 1.92 -9.09 4.70
CA ALA A 44 1.36 -7.76 4.91
C ALA A 44 2.45 -6.71 5.16
N VAL A 45 3.42 -7.02 6.05
CA VAL A 45 4.56 -6.13 6.33
C VAL A 45 5.44 -5.96 5.09
N LEU A 46 5.72 -7.06 4.39
CA LEU A 46 6.52 -7.04 3.17
C LEU A 46 5.88 -6.13 2.12
N PHE A 47 4.59 -6.31 1.80
CA PHE A 47 3.88 -5.46 0.85
C PHE A 47 3.72 -4.01 1.31
N LEU A 48 3.51 -3.76 2.61
CA LEU A 48 3.48 -2.40 3.16
C LEU A 48 4.78 -1.66 2.85
N THR A 49 5.92 -2.29 3.11
CA THR A 49 7.23 -1.67 2.86
C THR A 49 7.55 -1.54 1.37
N THR A 50 7.20 -2.54 0.55
CA THR A 50 7.44 -2.52 -0.89
C THR A 50 6.57 -1.49 -1.63
N PHE A 51 5.27 -1.40 -1.30
CA PHE A 51 4.33 -0.58 -2.06
C PHE A 51 4.26 0.88 -1.58
N TYR A 52 4.65 1.18 -0.33
CA TYR A 52 4.55 2.54 0.19
C TYR A 52 5.35 3.56 -0.63
N ALA A 53 6.62 3.27 -0.90
CA ALA A 53 7.50 4.16 -1.65
C ALA A 53 7.02 4.45 -3.09
N PRO A 54 6.70 3.44 -3.93
CA PRO A 54 6.23 3.70 -5.29
C PRO A 54 4.86 4.40 -5.33
N ILE A 55 3.92 4.06 -4.44
CA ILE A 55 2.60 4.72 -4.39
C ILE A 55 2.76 6.19 -3.99
N LYS A 56 3.57 6.47 -2.96
CA LYS A 56 3.86 7.83 -2.54
C LYS A 56 4.50 8.64 -3.66
N TYR A 57 5.47 8.08 -4.37
CA TYR A 57 6.12 8.73 -5.50
C TYR A 57 5.12 9.06 -6.63
N PHE A 58 4.26 8.10 -6.97
CA PHE A 58 3.22 8.31 -7.99
C PHE A 58 2.25 9.44 -7.63
N LEU A 59 1.77 9.46 -6.38
CA LEU A 59 0.84 10.49 -5.91
C LEU A 59 1.45 11.89 -5.86
N ILE A 60 2.71 12.00 -5.45
CA ILE A 60 3.43 13.28 -5.48
C ILE A 60 3.56 13.77 -6.92
N LYS A 61 4.02 12.90 -7.83
CA LYS A 61 4.16 13.24 -9.25
C LYS A 61 2.83 13.65 -9.88
N TYR A 62 1.75 12.97 -9.53
CA TYR A 62 0.40 13.29 -10.00
C TYR A 62 -0.04 14.68 -9.53
N MET A 63 0.14 14.98 -8.24
CA MET A 63 -0.23 16.29 -7.69
C MET A 63 0.63 17.45 -8.20
N ASP A 64 1.92 17.22 -8.47
CA ASP A 64 2.78 18.21 -9.11
C ASP A 64 2.39 18.43 -10.58
N SER A 65 1.90 17.40 -11.28
CA SER A 65 1.40 17.54 -12.66
C SER A 65 0.04 18.26 -12.77
N GLU A 66 -0.71 18.35 -11.66
CA GLU A 66 -1.97 19.09 -11.54
C GLU A 66 -1.79 20.45 -10.81
N GLY A 67 -0.55 20.92 -10.61
CA GLY A 67 -0.29 22.31 -10.24
C GLY A 67 -0.93 23.29 -11.24
N PRO A 68 -1.37 24.50 -10.81
CA PRO A 68 -2.20 25.36 -11.63
C PRO A 68 -1.56 25.57 -13.00
N LYS A 69 -2.29 25.14 -14.04
CA LYS A 69 -2.12 25.67 -15.39
C LYS A 69 -2.60 27.11 -15.35
N ASP A 70 -1.81 27.98 -14.75
CA ASP A 70 -1.89 29.39 -15.06
C ASP A 70 -1.20 29.54 -16.42
N GLU A 71 -2.04 29.77 -17.44
CA GLU A 71 -1.77 30.19 -18.83
C GLU A 71 -1.41 29.11 -19.87
#